data_AF-A0A3D5KBB3-F1
#
_entry.id   AF-A0A3D5KBB3-F1
#
_cell.length_a   1.000
_cell.length_b   1.000
_cell.length_c   1.000
_cell.angle_alpha   90.00
_cell.angle_beta   90.00
_cell.angle_gamma   90.00
#
_symmetry.space_group_name_H-M   'P 1'
#
loop_
_entity.id
_entity.type
_entity.pdbx_description
1 polymer ?
#
loop_
_entity_poly.entity_id
_entity_poly.type
_entity_poly.pdbx_seq_one_letter_code
_entity_poly.pdbx_strand_id
1 'polypeptide(L)'
;MEAKETKQMAGMETEEACCRTERAPAERKKLLTRLKTVEGQIRGIQKMVEADAYCPDILMQVSAVSNALNSFNKLLLASHIRGCVSDDIREGRDGKVDELCTMLQKLMK
;
A
#
# COMPACT_ATOMS: atom_id res chain seq x y z
N MET A 1 8.09 5.85 -47.14
CA MET A 1 9.01 6.01 -46.01
C MET A 1 8.41 7.09 -45.12
N GLU A 2 7.43 6.71 -44.31
CA GLU A 2 6.79 7.64 -43.37
C GLU A 2 7.38 7.39 -41.99
N ALA A 3 8.23 8.33 -41.57
CA ALA A 3 8.60 8.47 -40.18
C ALA A 3 7.36 8.99 -39.43
N LYS A 4 6.84 8.23 -38.47
CA LYS A 4 5.91 8.73 -37.47
C LYS A 4 6.58 8.66 -36.11
N GLU A 5 6.62 9.83 -35.51
CA GLU A 5 7.36 10.23 -34.34
C GLU A 5 6.87 9.55 -33.07
N THR A 6 7.82 9.22 -32.20
CA THR A 6 7.63 8.98 -30.77
C THR A 6 6.97 10.18 -30.09
N LYS A 7 5.83 9.96 -29.41
CA LYS A 7 5.38 10.84 -28.32
C LYS A 7 4.51 10.12 -27.28
N GLN A 8 5.17 9.76 -26.19
CA GLN A 8 4.77 9.92 -24.78
C GLN A 8 3.30 10.23 -24.43
N MET A 9 2.74 9.41 -23.54
CA MET A 9 1.69 9.77 -22.56
C MET A 9 2.12 9.08 -21.25
N ALA A 10 2.78 9.70 -20.27
CA ALA A 10 2.47 10.89 -19.46
C ALA A 10 1.12 10.80 -18.74
N GLY A 11 1.18 10.73 -17.41
CA GLY A 11 0.13 11.21 -16.51
C GLY A 11 -0.90 10.19 -16.03
N MET A 12 -0.57 9.43 -14.98
CA MET A 12 -1.62 8.91 -14.09
C MET A 12 -1.89 10.00 -13.04
N GLU A 13 -2.59 11.05 -13.47
CA GLU A 13 -3.16 12.06 -12.58
C GLU A 13 -4.39 11.43 -11.92
N THR A 14 -4.21 10.78 -10.77
CA THR A 14 -5.34 10.50 -9.88
C THR A 14 -5.53 11.71 -8.98
N GLU A 15 -6.10 12.78 -9.53
CA GLU A 15 -6.80 13.78 -8.73
C GLU A 15 -8.10 13.15 -8.24
N GLU A 16 -8.03 12.48 -7.10
CA GLU A 16 -9.17 12.33 -6.19
C GLU A 16 -8.62 11.91 -4.83
N ALA A 17 -8.41 12.91 -3.97
CA ALA A 17 -8.00 12.70 -2.60
C ALA A 17 -8.98 11.75 -1.89
N CYS A 18 -8.44 10.80 -1.13
CA CYS A 18 -9.23 9.98 -0.22
C CYS A 18 -10.13 10.89 0.65
N CYS A 19 -11.44 10.62 0.64
CA CYS A 19 -12.50 11.42 1.26
C CYS A 19 -12.28 11.72 2.77
N ARG A 20 -11.40 10.96 3.44
CA ARG A 20 -10.91 11.23 4.80
C ARG A 20 -9.46 11.67 4.78
N THR A 21 -9.23 12.96 4.93
CA THR A 21 -7.92 13.53 5.28
C THR A 21 -7.57 13.29 6.76
N GLU A 22 -8.55 13.05 7.62
CA GLU A 22 -8.35 12.81 9.06
C GLU A 22 -8.71 11.39 9.50
N ARG A 23 -7.71 10.66 10.03
CA ARG A 23 -7.87 9.32 10.62
C ARG A 23 -8.09 9.42 12.13
N ALA A 24 -8.94 8.55 12.67
CA ALA A 24 -9.13 8.45 14.12
C ALA A 24 -7.78 8.20 14.84
N PRO A 25 -7.50 8.83 15.99
CA PRO A 25 -6.20 8.68 16.68
C PRO A 25 -5.79 7.24 16.94
N ALA A 26 -6.75 6.39 17.32
CA ALA A 26 -6.51 4.97 17.56
C ALA A 26 -6.10 4.21 16.28
N GLU A 27 -6.72 4.53 15.14
CA GLU A 27 -6.40 3.93 13.85
C GLU A 27 -5.02 4.37 13.37
N ARG A 28 -4.74 5.68 13.41
CA ARG A 28 -3.42 6.23 13.10
C ARG A 28 -2.33 5.57 13.94
N LYS A 29 -2.56 5.42 15.25
CA LYS A 29 -1.62 4.73 16.15
C LYS A 29 -1.38 3.28 15.69
N LYS A 30 -2.42 2.52 15.38
CA LYS A 30 -2.28 1.12 14.91
C LYS A 30 -1.48 1.01 13.60
N LEU A 31 -1.74 1.90 12.64
CA LEU A 31 -1.00 1.94 11.37
C LEU A 31 0.48 2.26 11.61
N LEU A 32 0.77 3.31 12.39
CA LEU A 32 2.13 3.71 12.70
C LEU A 32 2.90 2.65 13.50
N THR A 33 2.25 1.96 14.45
CA THR A 33 2.89 0.86 15.18
C THR A 33 3.37 -0.24 14.24
N ARG A 34 2.57 -0.62 13.24
CA ARG A 34 2.96 -1.64 12.25
C ARG A 34 4.13 -1.18 11.38
N LEU A 35 4.11 0.07 10.94
CA LEU A 35 5.21 0.65 10.17
C LEU A 35 6.52 0.68 10.98
N LYS A 36 6.45 1.03 12.27
CA LYS A 36 7.63 0.99 13.16
C LYS A 36 8.19 -0.42 13.31
N THR A 37 7.34 -1.45 13.35
CA THR A 37 7.78 -2.85 13.36
C THR A 37 8.50 -3.19 12.05
N VAL A 38 7.91 -2.85 10.90
CA VAL A 38 8.52 -3.07 9.57
C VAL A 38 9.88 -2.37 9.47
N GLU A 39 9.97 -1.12 9.92
CA GLU A 39 11.21 -0.35 9.95
C GLU A 39 12.29 -1.03 10.83
N GLY A 40 11.90 -1.59 11.97
CA GLY A 40 12.79 -2.38 12.83
C GLY A 40 13.31 -3.64 12.12
N GLN A 41 12.46 -4.35 11.40
CA GLN A 41 12.86 -5.53 10.63
C GLN A 41 13.80 -5.18 9.47
N ILE A 42 13.52 -4.10 8.73
CA ILE A 42 14.39 -3.61 7.65
C ILE A 42 15.78 -3.28 8.20
N ARG A 43 15.87 -2.57 9.34
CA ARG A 43 17.14 -2.32 10.03
C ARG A 43 17.85 -3.61 10.45
N GLY A 44 17.10 -4.63 10.86
CA GLY A 44 17.66 -5.95 11.16
C GLY A 44 18.31 -6.59 9.93
N ILE A 45 17.62 -6.56 8.78
CA ILE A 45 18.13 -7.08 7.51
C ILE A 45 19.40 -6.33 7.08
N GLN A 46 19.44 -5.00 7.22
CA GLN A 46 20.64 -4.21 6.92
C GLN A 46 21.86 -4.72 7.70
N LYS A 47 21.70 -4.92 9.02
CA LYS A 47 22.77 -5.48 9.87
C LYS A 47 23.19 -6.89 9.48
N MET A 48 22.23 -7.72 9.03
CA MET A 48 22.55 -9.07 8.54
C MET A 48 23.40 -9.03 7.27
N VAL A 49 23.12 -8.09 6.37
CA VAL A 49 23.93 -7.87 5.16
C VAL A 49 25.32 -7.34 5.52
N GLU A 50 25.41 -6.36 6.41
CA GLU A 50 26.70 -5.81 6.90
C GLU A 50 27.58 -6.86 7.59
N ALA A 51 26.97 -7.90 8.16
CA ALA A 51 27.64 -8.99 8.85
C ALA A 51 27.89 -10.24 7.97
N ASP A 52 27.67 -10.15 6.65
CA ASP A 52 27.77 -11.27 5.70
C ASP A 52 26.98 -12.53 6.16
N ALA A 53 25.79 -12.31 6.73
CA ALA A 53 24.95 -13.39 7.25
C ALA A 53 24.48 -14.34 6.14
N TYR A 54 24.13 -15.57 6.55
CA TYR A 54 23.72 -16.63 5.63
C TYR A 54 22.50 -16.23 4.79
N CYS A 55 22.61 -16.33 3.46
CA CYS A 55 21.62 -15.79 2.54
C CYS A 55 20.19 -16.32 2.77
N PRO A 56 19.96 -17.62 3.02
CA PRO A 56 18.62 -18.13 3.35
C PRO A 56 17.98 -17.47 4.58
N ASP A 57 18.76 -17.11 5.58
CA ASP A 57 18.24 -16.42 6.77
C ASP A 57 17.79 -14.99 6.43
N ILE A 58 18.56 -14.29 5.58
CA ILE A 58 18.18 -12.98 5.06
C ILE A 58 16.88 -13.08 4.26
N LEU A 59 16.76 -14.07 3.37
CA LEU A 59 15.55 -14.30 2.57
C LEU A 59 14.32 -14.59 3.46
N MET A 60 14.51 -15.31 4.57
CA MET A 60 13.46 -15.56 5.54
C MET A 60 13.03 -14.27 6.26
N GLN A 61 13.97 -13.39 6.61
CA GLN A 61 13.63 -12.08 7.18
C GLN A 61 12.94 -11.16 6.18
N VAL A 62 13.36 -11.15 4.91
CA VAL A 62 12.66 -10.42 3.83
C VAL A 62 11.21 -10.90 3.71
N SER A 63 10.99 -12.21 3.74
CA SER A 63 9.63 -12.79 3.73
C SER A 63 8.80 -12.35 4.93
N ALA A 64 9.41 -12.26 6.12
CA ALA A 64 8.75 -11.75 7.32
C ALA A 64 8.35 -10.27 7.19
N VAL A 65 9.21 -9.44 6.57
CA VAL A 65 8.90 -8.03 6.25
C VAL A 65 7.73 -7.92 5.28
N SER A 66 7.73 -8.69 4.19
CA SER A 66 6.63 -8.71 3.22
C SER A 66 5.31 -9.09 3.89
N ASN A 67 5.32 -10.06 4.82
CA ASN A 67 4.13 -10.44 5.58
C ASN A 67 3.65 -9.33 6.53
N ALA A 68 4.58 -8.62 7.19
CA ALA A 68 4.25 -7.47 8.04
C ALA A 68 3.65 -6.31 7.23
N LEU A 69 4.21 -6.01 6.05
CA LEU A 69 3.66 -5.03 5.10
C LEU A 69 2.27 -5.43 4.60
N ASN A 70 2.07 -6.70 4.22
CA ASN A 70 0.75 -7.21 3.84
C ASN A 70 -0.28 -7.05 4.97
N SER A 71 0.15 -7.27 6.21
CA SER A 71 -0.69 -7.06 7.39
C SER A 71 -1.07 -5.59 7.58
N PHE A 72 -0.13 -4.66 7.34
CA PHE A 72 -0.41 -3.22 7.30
C PHE A 72 -1.39 -2.84 6.18
N ASN A 73 -1.17 -3.33 4.96
CA ASN A 73 -2.03 -3.08 3.81
C ASN A 73 -3.47 -3.50 4.08
N LYS A 74 -3.68 -4.69 4.66
CA LYS A 74 -5.01 -5.17 5.06
C LYS A 74 -5.70 -4.22 6.03
N LEU A 75 -4.98 -3.68 7.00
CA LEU A 75 -5.55 -2.73 7.98
C LEU A 75 -5.95 -1.42 7.30
N LEU A 76 -5.07 -0.86 6.46
CA LEU A 76 -5.32 0.39 5.75
C LEU A 76 -6.50 0.26 4.78
N LEU A 77 -6.52 -0.82 3.99
CA LEU A 77 -7.61 -1.14 3.07
C LEU A 77 -8.95 -1.28 3.80
N ALA A 78 -8.97 -2.01 4.92
CA ALA A 78 -10.19 -2.19 5.70
C ALA A 78 -10.70 -0.88 6.34
N SER A 79 -9.80 0.09 6.58
CA SER A 79 -10.22 1.44 6.97
C SER A 79 -10.85 2.20 5.81
N HIS A 80 -10.19 2.15 4.64
CA HIS A 80 -10.69 2.81 3.43
C HIS A 80 -12.08 2.31 3.01
N ILE A 81 -12.31 0.99 3.04
CA ILE A 81 -13.60 0.38 2.73
C ILE A 81 -14.70 0.85 3.71
N ARG A 82 -14.41 0.87 5.02
CA ARG A 82 -15.38 1.28 6.06
C ARG A 82 -15.67 2.77 6.09
N GLY A 83 -14.76 3.60 5.59
CA GLY A 83 -14.96 5.04 5.45
C GLY A 83 -15.49 5.35 4.06
N CYS A 84 -14.60 5.71 3.15
CA CYS A 84 -14.95 6.29 1.86
C CYS A 84 -15.87 5.43 1.01
N VAL A 85 -15.62 4.12 0.92
CA VAL A 85 -16.44 3.27 0.05
C VAL A 85 -17.83 3.05 0.65
N SER A 86 -17.92 2.82 1.97
CA SER A 86 -19.22 2.62 2.63
C SER A 86 -20.09 3.88 2.63
N ASP A 87 -19.48 5.06 2.78
CA ASP A 87 -20.19 6.33 2.76
C ASP A 87 -20.70 6.66 1.34
N ASP A 88 -19.88 6.43 0.30
CA ASP A 88 -20.30 6.63 -1.09
C ASP A 88 -21.42 5.69 -1.53
N ILE A 89 -21.39 4.41 -1.11
CA ILE A 89 -22.49 3.47 -1.37
C ILE A 89 -23.80 3.97 -0.71
N ARG A 90 -23.73 4.52 0.50
CA ARG A 90 -24.91 5.07 1.19
C ARG A 90 -25.47 6.30 0.48
N GLU A 91 -24.60 7.06 -0.17
CA GLU A 91 -24.95 8.27 -0.91
C GLU A 91 -25.28 7.98 -2.39
N GLY A 92 -25.33 6.69 -2.80
CA GLY A 92 -25.69 6.26 -4.15
C GLY A 92 -24.62 6.56 -5.21
N ARG A 93 -23.36 6.73 -4.80
CA ARG A 93 -22.22 6.97 -5.69
C ARG A 93 -21.42 5.68 -5.89
N ASP A 94 -21.63 5.00 -7.01
CA ASP A 94 -20.95 3.73 -7.29
C ASP A 94 -19.49 3.90 -7.76
N GLY A 95 -19.04 5.11 -8.11
CA GLY A 95 -17.71 5.36 -8.66
C GLY A 95 -16.54 4.91 -7.76
N LYS A 96 -16.70 4.94 -6.43
CA LYS A 96 -15.65 4.47 -5.50
C LYS A 96 -15.53 2.95 -5.41
N VAL A 97 -16.56 2.21 -5.80
CA VAL A 97 -16.50 0.75 -5.88
C VAL A 97 -15.59 0.33 -7.04
N ASP A 98 -15.73 0.97 -8.20
CA ASP A 98 -14.89 0.70 -9.37
C ASP A 98 -13.41 1.07 -9.13
N GLU A 99 -13.17 2.18 -8.42
CA GLU A 99 -11.82 2.55 -7.99
C GLU A 99 -11.21 1.49 -7.05
N LEU A 100 -11.99 1.04 -6.06
CA LEU A 100 -11.56 -0.02 -5.14
C LEU A 100 -11.22 -1.30 -5.91
N CYS A 101 -12.06 -1.72 -6.85
CA CYS A 101 -11.81 -2.89 -7.70
C CYS A 101 -10.51 -2.74 -8.50
N THR A 102 -10.27 -1.57 -9.09
CA THR A 102 -9.03 -1.26 -9.82
C THR A 102 -7.80 -1.30 -8.90
N MET A 103 -7.91 -0.77 -7.68
CA MET A 103 -6.84 -0.79 -6.69
C MET A 103 -6.52 -2.22 -6.24
N LEU A 104 -7.53 -3.03 -5.98
CA LEU A 104 -7.38 -4.45 -5.60
C LEU A 104 -6.70 -5.27 -6.70
N GLN A 105 -7.06 -5.06 -7.96
CA GLN A 105 -6.41 -5.72 -9.09
C GLN A 105 -4.91 -5.38 -9.20
N LYS A 106 -4.48 -4.20 -8.74
CA LYS A 106 -3.06 -3.83 -8.70
C LYS A 106 -2.33 -4.48 -7.51
N LEU A 107 -3.01 -4.71 -6.40
CA LEU A 107 -2.45 -5.29 -5.17
C LEU A 107 -2.39 -6.82 -5.17
N MET A 108 -3.20 -7.49 -5.99
CA MET A 108 -3.28 -8.95 -6.10
C MET A 108 -2.47 -9.54 -7.26
N LYS A 109 -1.59 -8.74 -7.87
CA LYS A 109 -0.63 -9.21 -8.88
C LYS A 109 0.61 -9.82 -8.24
#